data_AF-A0AAW5WN41-F1
#
_entry.id   AF-A0AAW5WN41-F1
#
_cell.length_a   1.000
_cell.length_b   1.000
_cell.length_c   1.000
_cell.angle_alpha   90.00
_cell.angle_beta   90.00
_cell.angle_gamma   90.00
#
_symmetry.space_group_name_H-M   'P 1'
#
loop_
_entity.id
_entity.type
_entity.pdbx_description
1 polymer ?
#
loop_
_entity_poly.entity_id
_entity_poly.type
_entity_poly.pdbx_seq_one_letter_code
_entity_poly.pdbx_strand_id
1 'polypeptide(L)' 'MSRKELYENKLQIDYFSEDYIRFEEDFQKYSAMDVPLTFLIDDILRTMAINQKNYFKLNKENAKDGRDHYFYFKVMKEK' A
#
# COMPACT_ATOMS: atom_id res chain seq x y z
N MET A 1 -2.15 18.29 -14.38
CA MET A 1 -1.60 17.28 -13.44
C MET A 1 -0.10 17.22 -13.59
N SER A 2 0.60 18.18 -12.99
CA SER A 2 2.05 18.12 -12.82
C SER A 2 2.40 17.02 -11.81
N ARG A 3 3.63 16.47 -11.85
CA ARG A 3 4.10 15.52 -10.83
C ARG A 3 3.94 16.09 -9.41
N LYS A 4 4.08 17.42 -9.26
CA LYS A 4 3.95 18.16 -8.01
C LYS A 4 2.51 18.17 -7.46
N GLU A 5 1.50 18.35 -8.33
CA GLU A 5 0.07 18.28 -7.95
C GLU A 5 -0.36 16.88 -7.47
N LEU A 6 0.33 15.83 -7.94
CA LEU A 6 0.16 14.46 -7.45
C LEU A 6 0.75 14.23 -6.05
N TYR A 7 1.84 14.93 -5.70
CA TYR A 7 2.42 14.91 -4.35
C TYR A 7 1.57 15.71 -3.33
N GLU A 8 0.71 16.61 -3.78
CA GLU A 8 -0.14 17.44 -2.91
C GLU A 8 -1.47 16.74 -2.54
N ASN A 9 -1.95 15.78 -3.36
CA ASN A 9 -3.15 14.98 -3.06
C ASN A 9 -2.83 13.75 -2.21
N LYS A 10 -2.16 13.98 -1.08
CA LYS A 10 -1.58 12.97 -0.19
C LYS A 10 -2.65 12.09 0.43
N LEU A 11 -2.86 10.90 -0.13
CA LEU A 11 -3.37 9.79 0.68
C LEU A 11 -2.42 9.65 1.86
N GLN A 12 -2.93 9.88 3.06
CA GLN A 12 -2.21 9.62 4.31
C GLN A 12 -2.64 8.27 4.84
N ILE A 13 -1.71 7.59 5.50
CA ILE A 13 -1.98 6.34 6.20
C ILE A 13 -1.89 6.59 7.70
N ASP A 14 -2.84 6.03 8.44
CA ASP A 14 -2.79 6.05 9.89
C ASP A 14 -1.95 4.85 10.37
N TYR A 15 -0.66 5.12 10.60
CA TYR A 15 0.30 4.12 11.09
C TYR A 15 -0.05 3.55 12.47
N PHE A 16 -0.92 4.22 13.23
CA PHE A 16 -1.34 3.77 14.56
C PHE A 16 -2.68 3.04 14.54
N SER A 17 -3.33 2.92 13.39
CA SER A 17 -4.58 2.18 13.25
C SER A 17 -4.37 0.66 13.36
N GLU A 18 -5.35 -0.05 13.94
CA GLU A 18 -5.34 -1.51 13.96
C GLU A 18 -5.32 -2.11 12.55
N ASP A 19 -5.97 -1.45 11.59
CA ASP A 19 -6.01 -1.88 10.19
C ASP A 19 -4.62 -1.82 9.54
N TYR A 20 -3.83 -0.77 9.84
CA TYR A 20 -2.44 -0.69 9.38
C TYR A 20 -1.56 -1.77 10.00
N ILE A 21 -1.69 -2.01 11.31
CA ILE A 21 -0.91 -3.05 12.01
C ILE A 21 -1.17 -4.43 11.39
N ARG A 22 -2.45 -4.77 11.15
CA ARG A 22 -2.81 -6.03 10.47
C ARG A 22 -2.25 -6.11 9.04
N PHE A 23 -2.34 -5.00 8.30
CA PHE A 23 -1.75 -4.92 6.96
C PHE A 23 -0.24 -5.17 7.00
N GLU A 24 0.48 -4.57 7.93
CA GLU A 24 1.92 -4.76 8.10
C GLU A 24 2.26 -6.22 8.45
N GLU A 25 1.55 -6.82 9.41
CA GLU A 25 1.72 -8.23 9.79
C GLU A 25 1.49 -9.18 8.60
N ASP A 26 0.39 -8.99 7.87
CA ASP A 26 0.07 -9.82 6.69
C ASP A 26 1.08 -9.60 5.57
N PHE A 27 1.50 -8.35 5.31
CA PHE A 27 2.52 -8.06 4.32
C PHE A 27 3.84 -8.74 4.67
N GLN A 28 4.30 -8.67 5.93
CA GLN A 28 5.54 -9.34 6.36
C GLN A 28 5.43 -10.87 6.30
N LYS A 29 4.25 -11.42 6.62
CA LYS A 29 3.98 -12.85 6.55
C LYS A 29 4.08 -13.38 5.12
N TYR A 30 3.53 -12.67 4.13
CA TYR A 30 3.49 -13.15 2.75
C TYR A 30 4.61 -12.62 1.85
N SER A 31 5.17 -11.44 2.12
CA SER A 31 6.20 -10.83 1.27
C SER A 31 7.52 -11.60 1.34
N ALA A 32 8.08 -11.88 0.17
CA ALA A 32 9.42 -12.39 -0.03
C ALA A 32 10.45 -11.27 -0.34
N MET A 33 10.03 -10.00 -0.28
CA MET A 33 10.90 -8.86 -0.54
C MET A 33 11.85 -8.61 0.62
N ASP A 34 13.10 -8.26 0.32
CA ASP A 34 14.13 -7.88 1.32
C ASP A 34 14.07 -6.39 1.73
N VAL A 35 13.07 -5.66 1.21
CA VAL A 35 12.88 -4.23 1.48
C VAL A 35 11.79 -4.06 2.54
N PRO A 36 12.04 -3.31 3.63
CA PRO A 36 11.02 -3.01 4.63
C PRO A 36 9.81 -2.29 4.03
N LEU A 37 8.61 -2.65 4.49
CA LEU A 37 7.35 -2.05 4.04
C LEU A 37 7.34 -0.52 4.15
N THR A 38 7.99 0.02 5.19
CA THR A 38 8.10 1.47 5.43
C THR A 38 8.67 2.24 4.24
N PHE A 39 9.57 1.65 3.45
CA PHE A 39 10.12 2.27 2.24
C PHE A 39 9.19 2.16 1.02
N LEU A 40 8.21 1.27 1.06
CA LEU A 40 7.30 0.98 -0.04
C LEU A 40 5.95 1.70 0.09
N ILE A 41 5.56 2.13 1.30
CA ILE A 41 4.23 2.71 1.57
C ILE A 41 3.95 3.92 0.67
N ASP A 42 4.92 4.82 0.52
CA ASP A 42 4.75 6.01 -0.32
C ASP A 42 4.48 5.63 -1.79
N ASP A 43 5.20 4.64 -2.31
CA ASP A 43 5.01 4.15 -3.68
C ASP A 43 3.69 3.40 -3.84
N ILE A 44 3.26 2.64 -2.83
CA ILE A 44 1.96 1.96 -2.79
C ILE A 44 0.82 2.99 -2.85
N LEU A 45 0.85 3.99 -1.96
CA LEU A 45 -0.17 5.05 -1.91
C LEU A 45 -0.19 5.87 -3.20
N ARG A 46 0.99 6.22 -3.73
CA ARG A 46 1.12 6.94 -5.01
C ARG A 46 0.55 6.14 -6.18
N THR A 47 0.85 4.85 -6.24
CA THR A 47 0.36 3.97 -7.30
C THR A 47 -1.15 3.80 -7.22
N MET A 48 -1.71 3.67 -6.01
CA MET A 48 -3.16 3.63 -5.79
C MET A 48 -3.85 4.93 -6.23
N ALA A 49 -3.27 6.09 -5.90
CA ALA A 49 -3.78 7.39 -6.32
C ALA A 49 -3.76 7.57 -7.84
N ILE A 50 -2.64 7.23 -8.49
CA ILE A 50 -2.47 7.36 -9.96
C ILE A 50 -3.46 6.45 -10.69
N ASN A 51 -3.59 5.20 -10.24
CA ASN A 51 -4.43 4.21 -10.90
C ASN A 51 -5.90 4.28 -10.49
N GLN A 52 -6.26 5.19 -9.56
CA GLN A 52 -7.59 5.28 -8.96
C GLN A 52 -8.11 3.94 -8.44
N LYS A 53 -7.21 3.15 -7.86
CA LYS A 53 -7.50 1.83 -7.27
C LYS A 53 -7.20 1.89 -5.79
N ASN A 54 -8.07 1.29 -4.99
CA ASN A 54 -7.93 1.26 -3.54
C ASN A 54 -7.31 -0.05 -3.06
N TYR A 55 -6.49 -0.70 -3.88
CA TYR A 55 -5.83 -1.94 -3.49
C TYR A 55 -4.38 -1.99 -3.97
N PHE A 56 -3.57 -2.71 -3.21
CA PHE A 56 -2.20 -3.07 -3.56
C PHE A 56 -2.14 -4.58 -3.83
N LYS A 57 -1.39 -4.96 -4.87
CA LYS A 57 -1.16 -6.37 -5.24
C LYS A 57 0.29 -6.73 -4.94
N LEU A 58 0.50 -7.65 -4.01
CA LEU A 58 1.74 -8.41 -3.91
C LEU A 58 1.65 -9.57 -4.92
N ASN A 59 2.46 -9.51 -5.97
CA ASN A 59 2.43 -10.54 -7.01
C ASN A 59 3.04 -11.84 -6.49
N LYS A 60 2.67 -12.96 -7.13
CA LYS A 60 3.20 -14.30 -6.81
C LYS A 60 4.73 -14.38 -6.81
N GLU A 61 5.40 -13.59 -7.64
CA GLU A 61 6.87 -13.57 -7.72
C GLU A 61 7.51 -12.98 -6.46
N ASN A 62 6.82 -12.05 -5.80
CA ASN A 62 7.24 -11.41 -4.56
C ASN A 62 6.55 -12.00 -3.32
N ALA A 63 5.80 -13.09 -3.47
CA ALA A 63 5.10 -13.77 -2.37
C ALA A 63 5.76 -15.10 -2.01
N LYS A 64 5.97 -15.34 -0.71
CA LYS A 64 6.58 -16.57 -0.17
C LYS A 64 5.81 -17.85 -0.52
N ASP A 65 4.50 -17.74 -0.72
CA ASP A 65 3.61 -18.87 -1.04
C ASP A 65 3.34 -19.02 -2.55
N GLY A 66 3.95 -18.17 -3.39
CA GLY A 66 3.76 -18.18 -4.84
C GLY A 66 2.35 -17.81 -5.28
N ARG A 67 1.61 -17.03 -4.47
CA ARG A 67 0.24 -16.58 -4.78
C ARG A 67 0.15 -15.06 -4.86
N ASP A 68 -0.81 -14.57 -5.63
CA ASP A 68 -1.14 -13.16 -5.65
C ASP A 68 -1.93 -12.80 -4.38
N HIS A 69 -1.47 -11.81 -3.62
CA HIS A 69 -2.17 -11.25 -2.45
C HIS A 69 -2.67 -9.85 -2.76
N TYR A 70 -3.94 -9.58 -2.43
CA TYR A 70 -4.59 -8.29 -2.66
C TYR A 70 -4.95 -7.65 -1.33
N PHE A 71 -4.34 -6.51 -1.05
CA PHE A 71 -4.59 -5.70 0.13
C PHE A 71 -5.52 -4.56 -0.24
N TYR A 72 -6.73 -4.55 0.32
CA TYR A 72 -7.74 -3.53 0.03
C TYR A 72 -7.74 -2.46 1.13
N PHE A 73 -7.72 -1.20 0.71
CA PHE A 73 -7.73 -0.04 1.59
C PHE A 73 -9.06 0.69 1.48
N LYS A 74 -9.55 1.17 2.62
CA LYS A 74 -10.68 2.09 2.68
C LYS A 74 -10.14 3.51 2.61
N VAL A 75 -10.42 4.21 1.50
CA VAL A 75 -10.06 5.63 1.36
C VAL A 75 -11.18 6.47 1.93
N MET A 76 -10.88 7.26 2.96
CA MET A 76 -11.79 8.25 3.53
C MET A 76 -11.40 9.63 3.04
N LYS A 77 -12.38 10.45 2.66
CA LYS A 77 -12.17 11.88 2.44
C LYS A 77 -12.42 12.61 3.75
N GLU A 78 -11.50 13.48 4.16
CA GLU A 78 -11.82 14.49 5.18
C GLU A 78 -13.00 15.34 4.67
N LYS A 79 -14.00 15.55 5.53
CA LYS A 79 -15.21 16.31 5.22
C LYS A 79 -14.99 17.79 5.42
#